data_AF-A0A538C3J0-F1
#
_entry.id   AF-A0A538C3J0-F1
#
_cell.length_a   1.000
_cell.length_b   1.000
_cell.length_c   1.000
_cell.angle_alpha   90.00
_cell.angle_beta   90.00
_cell.angle_gamma   90.00
#
_symmetry.space_group_name_H-M   'P 1'
#
loop_
_entity.id
_entity.type
_entity.pdbx_description
1 polymer ?
#
loop_
_entity_poly.entity_id
_entity_poly.type
_entity_poly.pdbx_seq_one_letter_code
_entity_poly.pdbx_strand_id
1 'polypeptide(L)' 'ADGLLVEVHGDPDHALSDGAQSLRNDEFGEFMAAVGRMASAMARWE' A
#
# COMPACT_ATOMS: atom_id res chain seq x y z
N ALA A 1 9.09 -12.78 -2.23
CA ALA A 1 8.70 -11.85 -3.31
C ALA A 1 9.56 -10.61 -3.21
N ASP A 2 9.86 -9.96 -4.33
CA ASP A 2 10.79 -8.82 -4.37
C ASP A 2 10.11 -7.46 -4.48
N GLY A 3 8.79 -7.45 -4.67
CA GLY A 3 7.98 -6.24 -4.71
C GLY A 3 6.51 -6.53 -4.40
N LEU A 4 5.74 -5.46 -4.24
CA LEU A 4 4.30 -5.47 -4.02
C LEU A 4 3.63 -4.55 -5.04
N LEU A 5 2.50 -4.97 -5.60
CA LEU A 5 1.63 -4.13 -6.42
C LEU A 5 0.41 -3.77 -5.56
N VAL A 6 0.11 -2.48 -5.45
CA VAL A 6 -0.96 -1.96 -4.60
C VAL A 6 -1.72 -0.90 -5.38
N GLU A 7 -3.05 -0.99 -5.39
CA GLU A 7 -3.93 0.00 -5.99
C GLU A 7 -4.34 1.03 -4.94
N VAL A 8 -4.32 2.31 -5.34
CA VAL A 8 -4.63 3.44 -4.48
C VAL A 8 -5.59 4.34 -5.22
N HIS A 9 -6.69 4.73 -4.57
CA HIS A 9 -7.67 5.66 -5.12
C HIS A 9 -8.09 6.69 -4.07
N GLY A 10 -8.20 7.95 -4.45
CA GLY A 10 -8.59 9.02 -3.52
C GLY A 10 -10.06 8.94 -3.08
N ASP A 11 -10.89 8.29 -3.89
CA ASP A 11 -12.32 8.07 -3.66
C ASP A 11 -12.71 6.65 -4.12
N PRO A 12 -12.36 5.60 -3.35
CA PRO A 12 -12.52 4.23 -3.81
C PRO A 12 -13.97 3.84 -4.11
N ASP A 13 -14.94 4.42 -3.38
CA ASP A 13 -16.37 4.14 -3.57
C ASP A 13 -16.89 4.51 -4.97
N HIS A 14 -16.22 5.44 -5.65
CA HIS A 14 -16.56 5.89 -7.00
C HIS A 14 -15.55 5.42 -8.07
N ALA A 15 -14.63 4.53 -7.72
CA ALA A 15 -13.67 4.00 -8.68
C ALA A 15 -14.40 3.21 -9.78
N LEU A 16 -13.98 3.41 -11.04
CA LEU A 16 -14.57 2.72 -12.18
C LEU A 16 -14.23 1.22 -12.21
N SER A 17 -13.15 0.84 -11.53
CA SER A 17 -12.74 -0.53 -11.28
C SER A 17 -12.12 -0.62 -9.90
N ASP A 18 -12.28 -1.77 -9.28
CA ASP A 18 -11.47 -2.21 -8.14
C ASP A 18 -11.43 -1.33 -6.90
N GLY A 19 -12.42 -0.46 -6.72
CA GLY A 19 -12.54 0.45 -5.58
C GLY A 19 -12.52 -0.23 -4.22
N ALA A 20 -13.28 -1.32 -4.05
CA ALA A 20 -13.41 -1.99 -2.75
C ALA A 20 -12.09 -2.58 -2.20
N GLN A 21 -11.09 -2.82 -3.04
CA GLN A 21 -9.76 -3.30 -2.61
C GLN A 21 -8.65 -2.24 -2.73
N SER A 22 -8.97 -1.06 -3.25
CA SER A 22 -8.03 0.05 -3.37
C SER A 22 -7.88 0.75 -2.02
N LEU A 23 -6.64 1.04 -1.63
CA LEU A 23 -6.38 1.86 -0.45
C LEU A 23 -6.73 3.32 -0.72
N ARG A 24 -7.13 4.04 0.32
CA ARG A 24 -7.13 5.50 0.33
C ARG A 24 -5.71 6.03 0.49
N ASN A 25 -5.50 7.30 0.17
CA ASN A 25 -4.17 7.92 0.18
C ASN A 25 -3.51 7.90 1.58
N ASP A 26 -4.30 8.11 2.64
CA ASP A 26 -3.86 8.05 4.03
C ASP A 26 -3.48 6.61 4.43
N GLU A 27 -4.34 5.65 4.10
CA GLU A 27 -4.10 4.22 4.33
C GLU A 27 -2.85 3.72 3.60
N PHE A 28 -2.58 4.22 2.39
CA PHE A 28 -1.36 3.89 1.66
C PHE A 28 -0.10 4.39 2.38
N GLY A 29 -0.17 5.59 2.99
CA GLY A 29 0.93 6.12 3.81
C GLY A 29 1.22 5.23 5.01
N GLU A 30 0.18 4.80 5.73
CA GLU A 30 0.30 3.87 6.86
C GLU A 30 0.82 2.49 6.43
N PHE A 31 0.33 1.98 5.30
CA PHE A 31 0.78 0.74 4.69
C PHE A 31 2.27 0.78 4.37
N MET A 32 2.75 1.83 3.71
CA MET A 32 4.17 1.98 3.36
C MET A 32 5.06 2.11 4.60
N ALA A 33 4.57 2.78 5.66
CA ALA A 33 5.28 2.81 6.94
C ALA A 33 5.40 1.41 7.58
N ALA A 34 4.36 0.57 7.48
CA ALA A 34 4.41 -0.81 7.94
C ALA A 34 5.35 -1.67 7.09
N VAL A 35 5.28 -1.56 5.76
CA VAL A 35 6.19 -2.25 4.83
C VAL A 35 7.65 -1.88 5.12
N GLY A 36 7.95 -0.60 5.36
CA GLY A 36 9.28 -0.13 5.73
C GLY A 36 9.83 -0.83 6.98
N ARG A 37 9.04 -0.91 8.05
CA ARG A 37 9.42 -1.64 9.28
C ARG A 37 9.71 -3.12 9.01
N MET A 38 8.89 -3.77 8.19
CA MET A 38 9.09 -5.18 7.83
C MET A 38 10.35 -5.37 6.98
N ALA A 39 10.57 -4.51 5.98
CA ALA A 39 11.74 -4.58 5.12
C ALA A 39 13.05 -4.41 5.90
N SER A 40 13.11 -3.46 6.84
CA SER A 40 14.27 -3.33 7.74
C SER A 40 14.46 -4.57 8.61
N ALA A 41 13.38 -5.12 9.20
CA ALA A 41 13.47 -6.34 10.02
C ALA A 41 13.92 -7.58 9.21
N MET A 42 13.65 -7.59 7.91
CA MET A 42 14.06 -8.65 6.98
C MET A 42 15.44 -8.39 6.33
N ALA A 43 16.16 -7.35 6.76
CA ALA A 43 17.43 -6.93 6.17
C ALA A 43 17.35 -6.67 4.65
N ARG A 44 16.23 -6.08 4.19
CA ARG A 44 16.00 -5.70 2.79
C ARG A 44 16.20 -4.20 2.54
N TRP A 45 16.32 -3.40 3.60
CA TRP A 45 16.74 -2.00 3.57
C TRP A 45 17.67 -1.73 4.75
N GLU A 46 18.82 -1.10 4.46
CA GLU A 46 19.78 -0.57 5.44
C GLU A 46 19.51 0.92 5.71
#